data_AF-A0A6A9SGU4-F1
#
_entry.id   AF-A0A6A9SGU4-F1
#
_cell.length_a   1.000
_cell.length_b   1.000
_cell.length_c   1.000
_cell.angle_alpha   90.00
_cell.angle_beta   90.00
_cell.angle_gamma   90.00
#
_symmetry.space_group_name_H-M   'P 1'
#
loop_
_entity.id
_entity.type
_entity.pdbx_description
1 polymer ?
#
loop_
_entity_poly.entity_id
_entity_poly.type
_entity_poly.pdbx_seq_one_letter_code
_entity_poly.pdbx_strand_id
1 'polypeptide(L)'
;MVNRRGVIAAVLGFVYPGLGHVYLRRWVRAVSWFLLALATAALVVPESAYQAFQNEGFAGLVAASESFGVEVTLSLLVIRVLNVVDAYLVAVRDTASKVTEHVPTPGDADVDAVGGDDAGTCPECGKELDGDLDFCPWCTTRLEDAEATSR
;
A
#
# COMPACT_ATOMS: atom_id res chain seq x y z
N MET A 1 -7.18 -4.90 18.44
CA MET A 1 -5.87 -5.29 17.86
C MET A 1 -5.25 -4.06 17.22
N VAL A 2 -3.99 -3.73 17.52
CA VAL A 2 -3.33 -2.53 16.99
C VAL A 2 -2.90 -2.76 15.55
N ASN A 3 -3.25 -1.86 14.61
CA ASN A 3 -2.79 -1.96 13.23
C ASN A 3 -1.31 -1.56 13.13
N ARG A 4 -0.41 -2.55 13.18
CA ARG A 4 1.04 -2.33 13.15
C ARG A 4 1.50 -1.55 11.92
N ARG A 5 0.93 -1.83 10.74
CA ARG A 5 1.26 -1.13 9.49
C ARG A 5 0.85 0.34 9.57
N GLY A 6 -0.32 0.63 10.14
CA GLY A 6 -0.78 2.00 10.38
C GLY A 6 0.09 2.75 11.36
N VAL A 7 0.54 2.13 12.46
CA VAL A 7 1.46 2.78 13.40
C VAL A 7 2.80 3.11 12.74
N ILE A 8 3.36 2.19 11.96
CA ILE A 8 4.61 2.45 11.22
C ILE A 8 4.41 3.59 10.22
N ALA A 9 3.32 3.57 9.45
CA ALA A 9 3.01 4.63 8.49
C ALA A 9 2.83 5.99 9.18
N ALA A 10 2.16 6.03 10.34
CA ALA A 10 1.98 7.24 11.13
C ALA A 10 3.31 7.79 11.66
N VAL A 11 4.18 6.93 12.21
CA VAL A 11 5.51 7.33 12.71
C VAL A 11 6.36 7.87 11.56
N LEU A 12 6.38 7.20 10.41
CA LEU A 12 7.11 7.66 9.24
C LEU A 12 6.56 8.99 8.71
N GLY A 13 5.23 9.13 8.63
CA GLY A 13 4.57 10.39 8.26
C GLY A 13 4.87 11.51 9.26
N PHE A 14 5.10 11.20 10.53
CA PHE A 14 5.54 12.19 11.50
C PHE A 14 6.96 12.61 11.15
N VAL A 15 7.91 11.69 10.99
CA VAL A 15 9.31 12.02 10.66
C VAL A 15 9.41 12.99 9.48
N TYR A 16 8.69 12.70 8.39
CA TYR A 16 8.66 13.58 7.23
C TYR A 16 7.35 13.46 6.43
N PRO A 17 6.79 14.58 5.95
CA PRO A 17 5.58 14.59 5.12
C PRO A 17 5.70 13.63 3.93
N GLY A 18 4.68 12.78 3.74
CA GLY A 18 4.67 11.81 2.64
C GLY A 18 5.39 10.47 2.90
N LEU A 19 6.33 10.35 3.85
CA LEU A 19 7.05 9.07 4.07
C LEU A 19 6.14 7.91 4.46
N GLY A 20 5.10 8.17 5.28
CA GLY A 20 4.09 7.17 5.60
C GLY A 20 3.40 6.61 4.34
N HIS A 21 3.13 7.48 3.36
CA HIS A 21 2.54 7.06 2.08
C HIS A 21 3.54 6.37 1.16
N VAL A 22 4.82 6.73 1.20
CA VAL A 22 5.89 5.99 0.50
C VAL A 22 5.98 4.56 1.03
N TYR A 23 5.96 4.37 2.36
CA TYR A 23 5.93 3.04 2.97
C TYR A 23 4.72 2.21 2.50
N LEU A 24 3.56 2.85 2.38
CA LEU A 24 2.34 2.22 1.84
C LEU A 24 2.32 2.15 0.30
N ARG A 25 3.38 2.60 -0.38
CA ARG A 25 3.52 2.66 -1.85
C ARG A 25 2.42 3.48 -2.55
N ARG A 26 1.84 4.47 -1.86
CA ARG A 26 0.82 5.40 -2.38
C ARG A 26 1.47 6.67 -2.93
N TRP A 27 2.11 6.56 -4.10
CA TRP A 27 2.95 7.62 -4.69
C TRP A 27 2.25 8.96 -4.89
N VAL A 28 1.04 8.98 -5.45
CA VAL A 28 0.29 10.23 -5.66
C VAL A 28 0.08 10.97 -4.34
N ARG A 29 -0.35 10.26 -3.28
CA ARG A 29 -0.53 10.86 -1.95
C ARG A 29 0.79 11.33 -1.34
N ALA A 30 1.85 10.54 -1.50
CA ALA A 30 3.17 10.92 -1.00
C ALA A 30 3.64 12.25 -1.61
N VAL A 31 3.52 12.38 -2.94
CA VAL A 31 3.86 13.60 -3.67
C VAL A 31 2.94 14.74 -3.27
N SER A 32 1.62 14.53 -3.20
CA SER A 32 0.66 15.56 -2.79
C SER A 32 0.95 16.12 -1.40
N TRP A 33 1.19 15.26 -0.41
CA TRP A 33 1.51 15.70 0.95
C TRP A 33 2.87 16.39 1.04
N PHE A 34 3.86 15.91 0.29
CA PHE A 34 5.16 16.54 0.21
C PHE A 34 5.07 17.95 -0.40
N LEU A 35 4.40 18.09 -1.54
CA LEU A 35 4.20 19.39 -2.20
C LEU A 35 3.36 20.33 -1.34
N LEU A 36 2.31 19.84 -0.68
CA LEU A 36 1.49 20.64 0.23
C LEU A 36 2.31 21.15 1.42
N ALA A 37 3.17 20.31 1.99
CA ALA A 37 4.06 20.71 3.07
C ALA A 37 5.08 21.76 2.60
N LEU A 38 5.68 21.57 1.41
CA LEU A 38 6.57 22.57 0.81
C LEU A 38 5.86 23.90 0.54
N ALA A 39 4.66 23.86 -0.04
CA ALA A 39 3.88 25.05 -0.32
C ALA A 39 3.49 25.78 0.98
N THR A 40 3.08 25.04 2.02
CA THR A 40 2.77 25.64 3.32
C THR A 40 4.01 26.27 3.94
N ALA A 41 5.15 25.57 3.91
CA ALA A 41 6.40 26.13 4.41
C ALA A 41 6.77 27.41 3.65
N ALA A 42 6.68 27.41 2.31
CA ALA A 42 6.97 28.58 1.48
C ALA A 42 6.06 29.79 1.76
N LEU A 43 4.82 29.55 2.16
CA LEU A 43 3.86 30.62 2.47
C LEU A 43 4.01 31.19 3.88
N VAL A 44 4.43 30.36 4.82
CA VAL A 44 4.33 30.66 6.26
C VAL A 44 5.69 30.91 6.90
N VAL A 45 6.77 30.34 6.38
CA VAL A 45 8.13 30.55 6.90
C VAL A 45 8.66 31.92 6.43
N PRO A 46 9.19 32.75 7.34
CA PRO A 46 9.69 34.08 6.99
C PRO A 46 10.97 34.02 6.15
N GLU A 47 11.18 35.05 5.31
CA GLU A 47 12.35 35.17 4.45
C GLU A 47 13.68 35.15 5.22
N SER A 48 13.69 35.65 6.46
CA SER A 48 14.86 35.60 7.34
C SER A 48 15.38 34.18 7.58
N ALA A 49 14.49 33.17 7.62
CA ALA A 49 14.88 31.79 7.80
C ALA A 49 15.57 31.22 6.54
N TYR A 50 15.14 31.65 5.35
CA TYR A 50 15.79 31.27 4.10
C TYR A 50 17.18 31.91 3.97
N GLN A 51 17.31 33.18 4.37
CA GLN A 51 18.60 33.87 4.41
C GLN A 51 19.55 33.23 5.42
N ALA A 52 19.06 32.88 6.62
CA ALA A 52 19.85 32.17 7.63
C ALA A 52 20.33 30.80 7.13
N PHE A 53 19.47 30.07 6.41
CA PHE A 53 19.86 28.80 5.78
C PHE A 53 20.92 28.98 4.69
N GLN A 54 20.83 30.04 3.87
CA GLN A 54 21.85 30.30 2.83
C GLN A 54 23.21 30.68 3.42
N ASN A 55 23.22 31.41 4.54
CA ASN A 55 24.46 31.89 5.16
C ASN A 55 25.13 30.84 6.06
N GLU A 56 24.34 30.14 6.86
CA GLU A 56 24.82 29.27 7.95
C GLU A 56 24.30 27.82 7.84
N GLY A 57 23.60 27.49 6.75
CA GLY A 57 23.10 26.14 6.49
C GLY A 57 22.04 25.70 7.51
N PHE A 58 22.10 24.42 7.89
CA PHE A 58 21.15 23.84 8.84
C PHE A 58 21.23 24.50 10.23
N ALA A 59 22.41 24.94 10.67
CA ALA A 59 22.57 25.61 11.96
C ALA A 59 21.83 26.96 12.00
N GLY A 60 21.95 27.76 10.93
CA GLY A 60 21.21 29.02 10.79
C GLY A 60 19.70 28.83 10.76
N LEU A 61 19.22 27.76 10.11
CA LEU A 61 17.80 27.43 10.09
C LEU A 61 17.28 27.04 11.49
N VAL A 62 18.07 26.28 12.26
CA VAL A 62 17.72 25.93 13.65
C VAL A 62 17.67 27.18 14.53
N ALA A 63 18.65 28.08 14.43
CA ALA A 63 18.65 29.34 15.17
C ALA A 63 17.45 30.24 14.77
N ALA A 64 17.15 30.34 13.47
CA ALA A 64 15.99 31.09 12.99
C ALA A 64 14.66 30.51 13.48
N SER A 65 14.58 29.20 13.70
CA SER A 65 13.35 28.54 14.16
C SER A 65 12.89 28.99 15.54
N GLU A 66 13.79 29.50 16.40
CA GLU A 66 13.44 30.07 17.70
C GLU A 66 12.56 31.33 17.58
N SER A 67 12.63 32.01 16.43
CA SER A 67 11.85 33.21 16.15
C SER A 67 10.49 32.92 15.51
N PHE A 68 10.17 31.65 15.22
CA PHE A 68 8.90 31.31 14.58
C PHE A 68 7.73 31.62 15.50
N GLY A 69 6.85 32.50 15.04
CA GLY A 69 5.61 32.81 15.74
C GLY A 69 4.71 31.58 15.91
N VAL A 70 3.76 31.69 16.84
CA VAL A 70 2.77 30.63 17.12
C VAL A 70 1.98 30.28 15.86
N GLU A 71 1.68 31.26 15.00
CA GLU A 71 0.97 31.10 13.73
C GLU A 71 1.70 30.14 12.77
N VAL A 72 3.02 30.31 12.64
CA VAL A 72 3.88 29.46 11.80
C VAL A 72 3.89 28.04 12.33
N THR A 73 4.14 27.92 13.64
CA THR A 73 4.22 26.64 14.33
C THR A 73 2.90 25.87 14.22
N LEU A 74 1.76 26.52 14.45
CA LEU A 74 0.44 25.90 14.34
C LEU A 74 0.15 25.45 12.91
N SER A 75 0.47 26.27 11.91
CA SER A 75 0.24 25.93 10.50
C SER A 75 1.00 24.67 10.09
N LEU A 76 2.30 24.61 10.42
CA LEU A 76 3.13 23.43 10.15
C LEU A 76 2.67 22.20 10.95
N LEU A 77 2.26 22.39 12.20
CA LEU A 77 1.79 21.32 13.07
C LEU A 77 0.48 20.72 12.55
N VAL A 78 -0.47 21.54 12.11
CA VAL A 78 -1.73 21.09 11.52
C VAL A 78 -1.46 20.21 10.30
N ILE A 79 -0.64 20.67 9.35
CA ILE A 79 -0.28 19.88 8.17
C ILE A 79 0.41 18.57 8.57
N ARG A 80 1.33 18.61 9.54
CA ARG A 80 2.04 17.42 10.03
C ARG A 80 1.09 16.40 10.66
N VAL A 81 0.16 16.84 11.51
CA VAL A 81 -0.85 15.97 12.13
C VAL A 81 -1.79 15.40 11.09
N LEU A 82 -2.29 16.20 10.16
CA LEU A 82 -3.18 15.72 9.10
C LEU A 82 -2.51 14.67 8.21
N ASN A 83 -1.25 14.88 7.81
CA ASN A 83 -0.47 13.88 7.07
C ASN A 83 -0.29 12.57 7.85
N VAL A 84 -0.01 12.64 9.16
CA VAL A 84 0.12 11.45 10.03
C VAL A 84 -1.20 10.69 10.13
N VAL A 85 -2.29 11.39 10.42
CA VAL A 85 -3.64 10.81 10.53
C VAL A 85 -4.04 10.19 9.21
N ASP A 86 -3.77 10.87 8.09
CA ASP A 86 -4.07 10.36 6.76
C ASP A 86 -3.32 9.06 6.46
N ALA A 87 -2.00 9.02 6.69
CA ALA A 87 -1.19 7.82 6.52
C ALA A 87 -1.70 6.65 7.37
N TYR A 88 -2.10 6.91 8.62
CA TYR A 88 -2.71 5.91 9.50
C TYR A 88 -4.03 5.37 8.93
N LEU A 89 -4.95 6.26 8.54
CA LEU A 89 -6.27 5.89 8.02
C LEU A 89 -6.15 5.11 6.70
N VAL A 90 -5.24 5.50 5.82
CA VAL A 90 -4.96 4.77 4.57
C VAL A 90 -4.48 3.35 4.89
N ALA A 91 -3.54 3.18 5.81
CA ALA A 91 -3.06 1.86 6.21
C ALA A 91 -4.17 0.98 6.82
N VAL A 92 -5.07 1.57 7.63
CA VAL A 92 -6.20 0.87 8.22
C VAL A 92 -7.17 0.38 7.15
N ARG A 93 -7.53 1.24 6.18
CA ARG A 93 -8.41 0.89 5.05
C ARG A 93 -7.80 -0.17 4.13
N ASP A 94 -6.51 -0.06 3.83
CA ASP A 94 -5.78 -1.04 3.03
C ASP A 94 -5.72 -2.42 3.73
N THR A 95 -5.64 -2.43 5.07
CA THR A 95 -5.67 -3.68 5.84
C THR A 95 -7.05 -4.32 5.83
N ALA A 96 -8.11 -3.52 6.00
CA ALA A 96 -9.49 -4.02 5.98
C ALA A 96 -9.86 -4.63 4.62
N SER A 97 -9.49 -3.97 3.52
CA SER A 97 -9.79 -4.42 2.16
C SER A 97 -9.15 -5.77 1.85
N LYS A 98 -7.89 -5.96 2.26
CA LYS A 98 -7.16 -7.24 2.07
C LYS A 98 -7.75 -8.41 2.85
N VAL A 99 -8.40 -8.15 3.98
CA VAL A 99 -9.07 -9.21 4.76
C VAL A 99 -10.35 -9.66 4.05
N THR A 100 -11.10 -8.73 3.45
CA THR A 100 -12.31 -9.06 2.68
C THR A 100 -11.98 -9.82 1.40
N GLU A 101 -10.88 -9.47 0.72
CA GLU A 101 -10.42 -10.13 -0.50
C GLU A 101 -9.88 -11.55 -0.26
N HIS A 102 -9.38 -11.85 0.94
CA HIS A 102 -8.81 -13.16 1.28
C HIS A 102 -9.81 -14.16 1.86
N VAL A 103 -11.11 -13.87 1.78
CA VAL A 103 -12.14 -14.91 1.94
C VAL A 103 -12.14 -15.69 0.62
N PRO A 104 -11.74 -16.97 0.58
CA PRO A 104 -11.80 -17.74 -0.66
C PRO A 104 -13.27 -17.81 -1.08
N THR A 105 -13.65 -17.11 -2.15
CA THR A 105 -14.89 -17.41 -2.86
C THR A 105 -14.69 -18.79 -3.45
N PRO A 106 -15.55 -19.78 -3.15
CA PRO A 106 -15.54 -21.04 -3.88
C PRO A 106 -15.94 -20.71 -5.34
N GLY A 107 -14.97 -20.55 -6.24
CA GLY A 107 -15.22 -20.31 -7.66
C GLY A 107 -14.28 -19.34 -8.38
N ASP A 108 -13.49 -18.53 -7.69
CA ASP A 108 -12.60 -17.56 -8.36
C ASP A 108 -11.20 -18.16 -8.55
N ALA A 109 -11.11 -19.12 -9.47
CA ALA A 109 -9.85 -19.42 -10.13
C ALA A 109 -9.54 -18.26 -11.09
N ASP A 110 -8.32 -17.72 -10.98
CA ASP A 110 -7.77 -16.71 -11.87
C ASP A 110 -7.99 -17.09 -13.34
N VAL A 111 -8.86 -16.35 -14.03
CA VAL A 111 -9.08 -16.46 -15.48
C VAL A 111 -7.99 -15.70 -16.21
N ASP A 112 -6.72 -16.03 -15.93
CA ASP A 112 -5.56 -15.54 -16.67
C ASP A 112 -4.46 -16.62 -16.63
N ALA A 113 -4.83 -17.84 -17.03
CA ALA A 113 -3.90 -18.88 -17.45
C ALA A 113 -4.26 -19.33 -18.88
N VAL A 114 -3.35 -18.97 -19.77
CA VAL A 114 -3.16 -19.42 -21.15
C VAL A 114 -3.66 -20.85 -21.41
N GLY A 115 -4.69 -20.96 -22.26
CA GLY A 115 -4.91 -21.99 -23.28
C GLY A 115 -4.84 -23.47 -22.89
N GLY A 116 -5.98 -24.15 -22.97
CA GLY A 116 -6.07 -25.62 -23.03
C GLY A 116 -7.52 -26.06 -23.15
N ASP A 117 -7.84 -26.75 -24.23
CA ASP A 117 -9.15 -27.37 -24.49
C ASP A 117 -9.48 -28.48 -23.46
N ASP A 118 -10.78 -28.73 -23.27
CA ASP A 118 -11.40 -29.86 -22.57
C ASP A 118 -11.34 -29.91 -21.03
N ALA A 119 -12.08 -29.01 -20.37
CA ALA A 119 -12.56 -29.24 -19.00
C ALA A 119 -13.46 -30.48 -18.94
N GLY A 120 -12.89 -31.61 -18.53
CA GLY A 120 -13.59 -32.87 -18.35
C GLY A 120 -14.32 -32.95 -17.00
N THR A 121 -15.12 -34.00 -16.84
CA THR A 121 -15.66 -34.39 -15.52
C THR A 121 -14.98 -35.69 -15.10
N CYS A 122 -14.56 -35.79 -13.84
CA CYS A 122 -13.97 -37.01 -13.32
C CYS A 122 -14.99 -38.17 -13.41
N PRO A 123 -14.67 -39.30 -14.07
CA PRO A 123 -15.61 -40.41 -14.26
C PRO A 123 -15.96 -41.15 -12.96
N GLU A 124 -15.12 -41.03 -11.92
CA GLU A 124 -15.36 -41.69 -10.63
C GLU A 124 -16.24 -40.88 -9.68
N CYS A 125 -16.03 -39.56 -9.59
CA CYS A 125 -16.72 -38.73 -8.59
C CYS A 125 -17.65 -37.67 -9.18
N GLY A 126 -17.66 -37.50 -10.51
CA GLY A 126 -18.56 -36.58 -11.20
C GLY A 126 -18.26 -35.10 -10.97
N LYS A 127 -17.11 -34.76 -10.36
CA LYS A 127 -16.70 -33.36 -10.19
C LYS A 127 -15.90 -32.87 -11.40
N GLU A 128 -15.98 -31.57 -11.61
CA GLU A 128 -15.20 -30.85 -12.61
C GLU A 128 -13.70 -31.08 -12.38
N LEU A 129 -13.02 -31.37 -13.48
CA LEU A 129 -11.66 -31.86 -13.51
C LEU A 129 -10.93 -31.17 -14.65
N ASP A 130 -9.77 -30.61 -14.34
CA ASP A 130 -8.85 -30.06 -15.32
C ASP A 130 -8.18 -31.21 -16.08
N GLY A 131 -8.20 -31.14 -17.41
CA GLY A 131 -7.66 -32.17 -18.30
C GLY A 131 -6.14 -32.35 -18.19
N ASP A 132 -5.43 -31.37 -17.64
CA ASP A 132 -3.98 -31.40 -17.44
C ASP A 132 -3.55 -32.14 -16.15
N LEU A 133 -4.49 -32.71 -15.39
CA LEU A 133 -4.22 -33.39 -14.12
C LEU A 133 -4.29 -34.91 -14.25
N ASP A 134 -3.17 -35.59 -14.01
CA ASP A 134 -3.07 -37.06 -13.91
C ASP A 134 -3.76 -37.66 -12.65
N PHE A 135 -4.37 -36.82 -11.82
CA PHE A 135 -5.11 -37.23 -10.64
C PHE A 135 -6.25 -36.26 -10.30
N CYS A 136 -7.32 -36.79 -9.72
CA CYS A 136 -8.45 -35.98 -9.27
C CYS A 136 -8.20 -35.42 -7.85
N PRO A 137 -8.18 -34.09 -7.64
CA PRO A 137 -7.99 -33.49 -6.31
C PRO A 137 -9.10 -33.79 -5.30
N TRP A 138 -10.27 -34.22 -5.78
CA TRP A 138 -11.46 -34.40 -4.95
C TRP A 138 -11.56 -35.77 -4.31
N CYS A 139 -11.32 -36.82 -5.10
CA CYS A 139 -11.45 -38.20 -4.66
C CYS A 139 -10.11 -38.94 -4.62
N THR A 140 -9.01 -38.31 -5.06
CA THR A 140 -7.65 -38.86 -5.08
C THR A 140 -7.44 -40.01 -6.08
N THR A 141 -8.41 -40.26 -6.96
CA THR A 141 -8.29 -41.20 -8.08
C THR A 141 -7.22 -40.75 -9.06
N ARG A 142 -6.37 -41.68 -9.53
CA ARG A 142 -5.45 -41.45 -10.66
C ARG A 142 -6.18 -41.56 -11.99
N LEU A 143 -5.84 -40.70 -12.94
CA LEU A 143 -6.45 -40.61 -14.25
C LEU A 143 -5.42 -41.08 -15.28
N GLU A 144 -5.81 -41.96 -16.19
CA GLU A 144 -4.92 -42.46 -17.24
C GLU A 144 -5.13 -41.60 -18.49
N ASP A 145 -4.04 -41.07 -19.06
CA ASP A 145 -4.08 -40.24 -20.28
C ASP A 145 -4.80 -40.99 -21.41
N ALA A 146 -5.92 -40.44 -21.88
CA ALA A 146 -6.79 -41.07 -22.88
C ALA A 146 -6.24 -40.97 -24.32
N GLU A 147 -4.93 -41.04 -24.53
CA GLU A 147 -4.32 -40.98 -25.87
C GLU A 147 -3.25 -42.05 -26.11
N ALA A 148 -3.60 -43.34 -25.94
CA ALA A 148 -2.84 -44.44 -26.55
C ALA A 148 -3.59 -45.79 -26.70
N THR A 149 -4.91 -45.80 -26.94
CA THR A 149 -5.59 -47.02 -27.48
C THR A 149 -6.17 -46.73 -28.86
N SER A 150 -5.26 -46.51 -29.83
CA SER A 150 -5.53 -46.81 -31.24
C SER A 150 -4.26 -47.36 -31.91
N ARG A 151 -3.93 -48.62 -31.61
CA ARG A 151 -3.17 -49.48 -32.52
C ARG A 151 -3.38 -50.95 -32.22
#